data_AF-A0A2W0B962-F1
#
_entry.id   AF-A0A2W0B962-F1
#
_cell.length_a   1.000
_cell.length_b   1.000
_cell.length_c   1.000
_cell.angle_alpha   90.00
_cell.angle_beta   90.00
_cell.angle_gamma   90.00
#
_symmetry.space_group_name_H-M   'P 1'
#
loop_
_entity.id
_entity.type
_entity.pdbx_description
1 polymer ?
#
loop_
_entity_poly.entity_id
_entity_poly.type
_entity_poly.pdbx_seq_one_letter_code
_entity_poly.pdbx_strand_id
1 'polypeptide(L)'
;MTELELQHLRREKWRLDGEPIRTLEEAGEFVDSVGMCLLYPVRPTTLLPTLIGATLGSDQKLPTRQNAFNDPRAKRAEELLPKLVRNKVAFEAQLHDESLLLSPAAFPYYYALASDRKPRQLVRSRARGQASLLSEHVFAKLDASGPLTGAQLQEQLRGGLSQPVLASALQELSAALKITRVDHDAKVGDIWEVYYRWAPEAVNEGVRMSDAEALSALISKYLDCTVAATQEEIETFFSAFTSRARVAEVVKALQAAREFSYTPSESRTLITVAHSNVGSEMSRASREQHTATLQPRRRNG
;
A
#
# COMPACT_ATOMS: atom_id res chain seq x y z
N MET A 1 4.06 9.10 -23.87
CA MET A 1 4.84 9.26 -22.63
C MET A 1 6.17 8.59 -22.86
N THR A 2 7.27 9.32 -22.77
CA THR A 2 8.62 8.75 -22.90
C THR A 2 9.00 8.01 -21.62
N GLU A 3 9.99 7.13 -21.68
CA GLU A 3 10.49 6.42 -20.49
C GLU A 3 11.12 7.40 -19.48
N LEU A 4 11.79 8.46 -19.97
CA LEU A 4 12.35 9.51 -19.12
C LEU A 4 11.26 10.32 -18.40
N GLU A 5 10.17 10.67 -19.10
CA GLU A 5 9.01 11.33 -18.49
C GLU A 5 8.38 10.47 -17.40
N LEU A 6 8.17 9.17 -17.66
CA LEU A 6 7.61 8.24 -16.68
C LEU A 6 8.50 8.13 -15.44
N GLN A 7 9.82 8.02 -15.63
CA GLN A 7 10.76 7.98 -14.52
C GLN A 7 10.74 9.27 -13.71
N HIS A 8 10.66 10.43 -14.37
CA HIS A 8 10.55 11.72 -13.69
C HIS A 8 9.27 11.82 -12.84
N LEU A 9 8.10 11.49 -13.42
CA LEU A 9 6.82 11.50 -12.71
C LEU A 9 6.81 10.55 -11.52
N ARG A 10 7.40 9.35 -11.66
CA ARG A 10 7.55 8.40 -10.55
C ARG A 10 8.46 8.95 -9.47
N ARG A 11 9.61 9.54 -9.82
CA ARG A 11 10.54 10.12 -8.82
C ARG A 11 9.90 11.23 -8.02
N GLU A 12 9.11 12.09 -8.67
CA GLU A 12 8.33 13.12 -7.99
C GLU A 12 7.26 12.50 -7.07
N LYS A 13 6.39 11.63 -7.61
CA LYS A 13 5.33 10.94 -6.85
C LYS A 13 5.87 10.15 -5.66
N TRP A 14 7.05 9.57 -5.79
CA TRP A 14 7.68 8.72 -4.78
C TRP A 14 8.61 9.47 -3.82
N ARG A 15 8.68 10.80 -3.91
CA ARG A 15 9.59 11.66 -3.11
C ARG A 15 11.05 11.20 -3.19
N LEU A 16 11.55 11.04 -4.43
CA LEU A 16 12.93 10.68 -4.78
C LEU A 16 13.66 11.86 -5.45
N ASP A 17 13.22 13.08 -5.16
CA ASP A 17 13.70 14.35 -5.70
C ASP A 17 14.79 15.00 -4.83
N GLY A 18 15.20 14.34 -3.75
CA GLY A 18 16.21 14.82 -2.81
C GLY A 18 15.63 15.52 -1.58
N GLU A 19 14.31 15.65 -1.47
CA GLU A 19 13.62 16.24 -0.32
C GLU A 19 13.13 15.15 0.65
N PRO A 20 13.88 14.83 1.72
CA PRO A 20 13.59 13.66 2.53
C PRO A 20 12.48 13.94 3.55
N ILE A 21 11.58 12.98 3.74
CA ILE A 21 10.53 13.06 4.77
C ILE A 21 11.16 13.16 6.18
N ARG A 22 10.79 14.20 6.93
CA ARG A 22 11.27 14.53 8.28
C ARG A 22 10.19 14.45 9.34
N THR A 23 8.91 14.59 9.00
CA THR A 23 7.83 14.65 9.99
C THR A 23 6.82 13.50 9.82
N LEU A 24 6.00 13.29 10.85
CA LEU A 24 4.90 12.34 10.77
C LEU A 24 3.83 12.80 9.77
N GLU A 25 3.61 14.10 9.68
CA GLU A 25 2.65 14.71 8.76
C GLU A 25 3.06 14.49 7.30
N GLU A 26 4.31 14.82 6.95
CA GLU A 26 4.87 14.56 5.61
C GLU A 26 4.85 13.07 5.25
N ALA A 27 5.11 12.19 6.22
CA ALA A 27 5.03 10.75 6.04
C ALA A 27 3.59 10.30 5.76
N GLY A 28 2.62 10.93 6.44
CA GLY A 28 1.20 10.68 6.23
C GLY A 28 0.72 11.14 4.86
N GLU A 29 1.06 12.37 4.46
CA GLU A 29 0.79 12.90 3.12
C GLU A 29 1.37 12.00 2.03
N PHE A 30 2.59 11.49 2.25
CA PHE A 30 3.22 10.58 1.30
C PHE A 30 2.44 9.27 1.16
N VAL A 31 2.10 8.62 2.28
CA VAL A 31 1.34 7.35 2.26
C VAL A 31 -0.03 7.56 1.61
N ASP A 32 -0.71 8.67 1.93
CA ASP A 32 -2.00 9.01 1.32
C ASP A 32 -1.89 9.26 -0.19
N SER A 33 -0.89 10.05 -0.60
CA SER A 33 -0.61 10.36 -2.01
C SER A 33 -0.30 9.13 -2.85
N VAL A 34 0.58 8.24 -2.37
CA VAL A 34 0.95 7.03 -3.12
C VAL A 34 -0.04 5.89 -2.94
N GLY A 35 -0.94 5.96 -1.95
CA GLY A 35 -1.93 4.95 -1.62
C GLY A 35 -1.36 3.66 -1.02
N MET A 36 -0.19 3.21 -1.47
CA MET A 36 0.52 2.03 -0.98
C MET A 36 2.03 2.15 -1.19
N CYS A 37 2.83 1.69 -0.22
CA CYS A 37 4.29 1.62 -0.32
C CYS A 37 4.85 0.49 0.52
N LEU A 38 6.07 0.03 0.22
CA LEU A 38 6.79 -0.91 1.07
C LEU A 38 7.61 -0.17 2.13
N LEU A 39 7.92 -0.81 3.25
CA LEU A 39 8.91 -0.24 4.18
C LEU A 39 10.32 -0.26 3.58
N TYR A 40 10.75 -1.42 3.07
CA TYR A 40 12.04 -1.66 2.43
C TYR A 40 11.85 -2.21 1.00
N PRO A 41 12.83 -2.05 0.11
CA PRO A 41 12.79 -2.68 -1.22
C PRO A 41 12.89 -4.21 -1.14
N VAL A 42 12.07 -4.90 -1.95
CA VAL A 42 12.09 -6.37 -2.12
C VAL A 42 12.92 -6.80 -3.34
N ARG A 43 13.33 -8.08 -3.36
CA ARG A 43 13.95 -8.74 -4.52
C ARG A 43 13.12 -9.97 -4.94
N PRO A 44 12.72 -10.12 -6.22
CA PRO A 44 12.86 -9.15 -7.31
C PRO A 44 12.11 -7.84 -7.03
N THR A 45 12.57 -6.75 -7.65
CA THR A 45 12.02 -5.41 -7.42
C THR A 45 10.52 -5.39 -7.74
N THR A 46 9.71 -5.04 -6.76
CA THR A 46 8.30 -4.73 -6.97
C THR A 46 8.18 -3.26 -7.38
N LEU A 47 7.35 -2.98 -8.37
CA LEU A 47 7.08 -1.61 -8.84
C LEU A 47 6.16 -0.91 -7.83
N LEU A 48 6.75 -0.51 -6.69
CA LEU A 48 6.14 0.30 -5.64
C LEU A 48 7.20 1.24 -5.04
N PRO A 49 6.79 2.42 -4.53
CA PRO A 49 7.66 3.24 -3.71
C PRO A 49 8.00 2.55 -2.39
N THR A 50 9.03 3.06 -1.73
CA THR A 50 9.38 2.63 -0.37
C THR A 50 9.36 3.82 0.59
N LEU A 51 8.89 3.61 1.82
CA LEU A 51 8.95 4.62 2.88
C LEU A 51 10.40 5.00 3.16
N ILE A 52 11.33 4.02 3.18
CA ILE A 52 12.74 4.32 3.37
C ILE A 52 13.30 5.23 2.26
N GLY A 53 12.96 4.98 0.99
CA GLY A 53 13.37 5.82 -0.12
C GLY A 53 12.88 7.25 0.02
N ALA A 54 11.61 7.42 0.39
CA ALA A 54 11.02 8.74 0.61
C ALA A 54 11.60 9.46 1.84
N THR A 55 11.93 8.75 2.92
CA THR A 55 12.63 9.35 4.08
C THR A 55 14.08 9.72 3.82
N LEU A 56 14.66 9.21 2.73
CA LEU A 56 16.00 9.56 2.26
C LEU A 56 16.00 10.54 1.08
N GLY A 57 14.85 10.74 0.43
CA GLY A 57 14.75 11.50 -0.81
C GLY A 57 15.44 10.81 -2.00
N SER A 58 15.68 9.49 -1.93
CA SER A 58 16.52 8.77 -2.89
C SER A 58 16.26 7.27 -2.90
N ASP A 59 16.40 6.64 -4.07
CA ASP A 59 16.33 5.21 -4.31
C ASP A 59 17.71 4.53 -4.37
N GLN A 60 18.78 5.29 -4.15
CA GLN A 60 20.14 4.79 -4.32
C GLN A 60 20.61 3.96 -3.13
N LYS A 61 20.98 2.69 -3.40
CA LYS A 61 21.59 1.77 -2.42
C LYS A 61 20.80 1.69 -1.11
N LEU A 62 19.48 1.61 -1.23
CA LEU A 62 18.59 1.43 -0.09
C LEU A 62 18.91 0.11 0.63
N PRO A 63 18.94 0.10 1.97
CA PRO A 63 19.03 -1.14 2.71
C PRO A 63 17.74 -1.96 2.51
N THR A 64 17.91 -3.26 2.45
CA THR A 64 16.83 -4.26 2.54
C THR A 64 16.53 -4.54 4.01
N ARG A 65 15.40 -5.18 4.33
CA ARG A 65 15.10 -5.59 5.72
C ARG A 65 16.23 -6.38 6.40
N GLN A 66 16.94 -7.23 5.66
CA GLN A 66 18.01 -8.06 6.21
C GLN A 66 19.22 -7.28 6.73
N ASN A 67 19.49 -6.08 6.19
CA ASN A 67 20.64 -5.27 6.57
C ASN A 67 20.26 -3.89 7.16
N ALA A 68 18.97 -3.58 7.25
CA ALA A 68 18.45 -2.33 7.79
C ALA A 68 18.90 -2.06 9.24
N PHE A 69 18.95 -3.09 10.10
CA PHE A 69 19.36 -2.95 11.50
C PHE A 69 20.75 -2.32 11.68
N ASN A 70 21.65 -2.53 10.71
CA ASN A 70 23.02 -1.99 10.74
C ASN A 70 23.17 -0.69 9.93
N ASP A 71 22.09 -0.19 9.32
CA ASP A 71 22.13 0.99 8.46
C ASP A 71 21.43 2.18 9.15
N PRO A 72 22.18 3.20 9.60
CA PRO A 72 21.61 4.39 10.23
C PRO A 72 20.56 5.12 9.38
N ARG A 73 20.57 4.89 8.05
CA ARG A 73 19.61 5.47 7.11
C ARG A 73 18.19 4.89 7.28
N ALA A 74 18.06 3.68 7.84
CA ALA A 74 16.76 3.06 8.09
C ALA A 74 16.04 3.63 9.31
N LYS A 75 16.79 4.19 10.28
CA LYS A 75 16.29 4.63 11.58
C LYS A 75 15.07 5.56 11.49
N ARG A 76 15.07 6.50 10.53
CA ARG A 76 13.97 7.46 10.40
C ARG A 76 12.66 6.78 9.99
N ALA A 77 12.71 5.88 9.00
CA ALA A 77 11.53 5.13 8.56
C ALA A 77 11.02 4.21 9.69
N GLU A 78 11.93 3.57 10.42
CA GLU A 78 11.62 2.73 11.59
C GLU A 78 10.96 3.51 12.73
N GLU A 79 11.38 4.75 12.99
CA GLU A 79 10.78 5.63 14.01
C GLU A 79 9.41 6.18 13.60
N LEU A 80 9.17 6.36 12.29
CA LEU A 80 7.92 6.89 11.76
C LEU A 80 6.84 5.81 11.65
N LEU A 81 7.22 4.59 11.28
CA LEU A 81 6.28 3.49 11.02
C LEU A 81 5.30 3.23 12.18
N PRO A 82 5.74 3.01 13.44
CA PRO A 82 4.81 2.79 14.55
C PRO A 82 3.87 3.98 14.78
N LYS A 83 4.35 5.21 14.52
CA LYS A 83 3.54 6.43 14.67
C LYS A 83 2.49 6.55 13.56
N LEU A 84 2.83 6.18 12.33
CA LEU A 84 1.89 6.14 11.21
C LEU A 84 0.78 5.13 11.49
N VAL A 85 1.17 3.94 11.94
CA VAL A 85 0.23 2.87 12.28
C VAL A 85 -0.63 3.29 13.46
N ARG A 86 -0.05 3.68 14.60
CA ARG A 86 -0.80 4.11 15.80
C ARG A 86 -1.84 5.17 15.53
N ASN A 87 -1.52 6.16 14.70
CA ASN A 87 -2.45 7.24 14.34
C ASN A 87 -3.40 6.87 13.18
N LYS A 88 -3.38 5.63 12.70
CA LYS A 88 -4.19 5.11 11.58
C LYS A 88 -4.00 5.90 10.28
N VAL A 89 -2.83 6.49 10.12
CA VAL A 89 -2.41 7.19 8.90
C VAL A 89 -1.87 6.17 7.88
N ALA A 90 -1.36 5.04 8.36
CA ALA A 90 -1.04 3.89 7.54
C ALA A 90 -1.56 2.60 8.18
N PHE A 91 -1.92 1.65 7.33
CA PHE A 91 -2.34 0.30 7.70
C PHE A 91 -1.24 -0.66 7.28
N GLU A 92 -0.72 -1.43 8.23
CA GLU A 92 0.31 -2.44 7.96
C GLU A 92 -0.33 -3.74 7.49
N ALA A 93 0.21 -4.29 6.41
CA ALA A 93 -0.10 -5.59 5.84
C ALA A 93 1.21 -6.27 5.38
N GLN A 94 1.11 -7.51 4.89
CA GLN A 94 2.27 -8.23 4.36
C GLN A 94 2.15 -8.39 2.85
N LEU A 95 3.24 -8.09 2.14
CA LEU A 95 3.42 -8.44 0.74
C LEU A 95 4.75 -9.16 0.60
N HIS A 96 4.69 -10.45 0.24
CA HIS A 96 5.83 -11.37 0.38
C HIS A 96 6.33 -11.38 1.83
N ASP A 97 7.63 -11.21 2.06
CA ASP A 97 8.24 -11.11 3.39
C ASP A 97 8.49 -9.66 3.84
N GLU A 98 7.76 -8.69 3.29
CA GLU A 98 7.91 -7.27 3.65
C GLU A 98 6.62 -6.59 4.11
N SER A 99 6.80 -5.55 4.93
CA SER A 99 5.69 -4.70 5.40
C SER A 99 5.20 -3.82 4.25
N LEU A 100 3.95 -4.05 3.84
CA LEU A 100 3.19 -3.19 2.94
C LEU A 100 2.41 -2.19 3.78
N LEU A 101 2.60 -0.90 3.50
CA LEU A 101 1.85 0.18 4.12
C LEU A 101 0.78 0.64 3.15
N LEU A 102 -0.45 0.71 3.64
CA LEU A 102 -1.64 1.11 2.89
C LEU A 102 -2.19 2.40 3.49
N SER A 103 -2.55 3.36 2.64
CA SER A 103 -3.35 4.51 3.06
C SER A 103 -4.71 4.07 3.61
N PRO A 104 -5.38 4.92 4.42
CA PRO A 104 -6.75 4.66 4.86
C PRO A 104 -7.71 4.45 3.70
N ALA A 105 -7.49 5.16 2.59
CA ALA A 105 -8.30 5.03 1.37
C ALA A 105 -8.02 3.73 0.58
N ALA A 106 -6.82 3.14 0.68
CA ALA A 106 -6.48 1.90 -0.03
C ALA A 106 -6.81 0.64 0.78
N PHE A 107 -6.76 0.74 2.11
CA PHE A 107 -6.83 -0.41 2.99
C PHE A 107 -8.13 -1.24 2.88
N PRO A 108 -9.36 -0.66 2.80
CA PRO A 108 -10.58 -1.44 2.66
C PRO A 108 -10.60 -2.35 1.43
N TYR A 109 -10.09 -1.85 0.29
CA TYR A 109 -9.97 -2.62 -0.96
C TYR A 109 -8.97 -3.77 -0.81
N TYR A 110 -7.84 -3.53 -0.13
CA TYR A 110 -6.87 -4.57 0.17
C TYR A 110 -7.46 -5.62 1.13
N TYR A 111 -8.10 -5.20 2.21
CA TYR A 111 -8.73 -6.09 3.19
C TYR A 111 -9.77 -7.00 2.53
N ALA A 112 -10.58 -6.45 1.63
CA ALA A 112 -11.58 -7.17 0.87
C ALA A 112 -10.97 -8.35 0.07
N LEU A 113 -9.79 -8.17 -0.52
CA LEU A 113 -9.13 -9.18 -1.35
C LEU A 113 -8.24 -10.15 -0.57
N ALA A 114 -7.51 -9.64 0.42
CA ALA A 114 -6.46 -10.39 1.12
C ALA A 114 -6.96 -11.13 2.38
N SER A 115 -8.12 -10.76 2.93
CA SER A 115 -8.69 -11.42 4.12
C SER A 115 -9.67 -12.53 3.76
N ASP A 116 -10.07 -13.32 4.76
CA ASP A 116 -11.20 -14.25 4.65
C ASP A 116 -12.58 -13.57 4.84
N ARG A 117 -12.60 -12.24 5.00
CA ARG A 117 -13.76 -11.41 5.34
C ARG A 117 -14.56 -11.89 6.56
N LYS A 118 -13.93 -12.62 7.46
CA LYS A 118 -14.54 -13.17 8.69
C LYS A 118 -13.77 -12.67 9.91
N PRO A 119 -13.78 -11.35 10.19
CA PRO A 119 -12.87 -10.71 11.15
C PRO A 119 -12.88 -11.33 12.55
N ARG A 120 -14.06 -11.78 13.02
CA ARG A 120 -14.26 -12.36 14.35
C ARG A 120 -14.13 -13.88 14.39
N GLN A 121 -14.13 -14.53 13.23
CA GLN A 121 -14.01 -15.97 13.19
C GLN A 121 -12.54 -16.35 13.40
N LEU A 122 -12.31 -17.31 14.30
CA LEU A 122 -11.01 -17.98 14.42
C LEU A 122 -10.55 -18.43 13.04
N VAL A 123 -9.24 -18.33 12.77
CA VAL A 123 -8.66 -18.73 11.50
C VAL A 123 -8.97 -20.22 11.27
N ARG A 124 -9.95 -20.53 10.43
CA ARG A 124 -10.29 -21.91 10.11
C ARG A 124 -9.54 -22.34 8.87
N SER A 125 -8.74 -23.39 9.04
CA SER A 125 -7.96 -24.06 8.00
C SER A 125 -8.72 -24.20 6.67
N ARG A 126 -8.25 -23.52 5.62
CA ARG A 126 -8.68 -23.77 4.23
C ARG A 126 -7.68 -24.74 3.60
N ALA A 127 -7.96 -26.04 3.73
CA ALA A 127 -7.44 -27.12 2.91
C ALA A 127 -5.91 -27.09 2.60
N ARG A 128 -5.12 -27.80 3.45
CA ARG A 128 -3.67 -28.15 3.37
C ARG A 128 -2.72 -27.50 4.39
N GLY A 129 -3.20 -26.59 5.23
CA GLY A 129 -2.42 -26.04 6.34
C GLY A 129 -3.36 -25.70 7.48
N GLN A 130 -3.17 -26.31 8.64
CA GLN A 130 -3.88 -25.93 9.85
C GLN A 130 -3.40 -24.53 10.20
N ALA A 131 -4.31 -23.60 10.51
CA ALA A 131 -3.89 -22.50 11.34
C ALA A 131 -3.34 -23.11 12.61
N SER A 132 -2.16 -22.67 13.05
CA SER A 132 -1.59 -23.29 14.23
C SER A 132 -2.59 -23.17 15.38
N LEU A 133 -2.80 -24.24 16.17
CA LEU A 133 -3.60 -24.15 17.40
C LEU A 133 -3.12 -22.98 18.27
N LEU A 134 -1.83 -22.64 18.17
CA LEU A 134 -1.27 -21.46 18.79
C LEU A 134 -1.84 -20.15 18.22
N SER A 135 -1.98 -20.00 16.91
CA SER A 135 -2.55 -18.83 16.25
C SER A 135 -4.01 -18.62 16.67
N GLU A 136 -4.80 -19.69 16.77
CA GLU A 136 -6.17 -19.61 17.33
C GLU A 136 -6.17 -19.13 18.79
N HIS A 137 -5.28 -19.68 19.63
CA HIS A 137 -5.17 -19.26 21.04
C HIS A 137 -4.68 -17.81 21.19
N VAL A 138 -3.68 -17.39 20.41
CA VAL A 138 -3.18 -16.01 20.39
C VAL A 138 -4.29 -15.06 20.00
N PHE A 139 -5.02 -15.36 18.93
CA PHE A 139 -6.17 -14.56 18.51
C PHE A 139 -7.22 -14.46 19.61
N ALA A 140 -7.62 -15.59 20.21
CA ALA A 140 -8.61 -15.59 21.29
C ALA A 140 -8.16 -14.79 22.52
N LYS A 141 -6.86 -14.79 22.85
CA LYS A 141 -6.30 -13.98 23.94
C LYS A 141 -6.33 -12.49 23.62
N LEU A 142 -5.91 -12.09 22.43
CA LEU A 142 -6.02 -10.70 21.99
C LEU A 142 -7.49 -10.28 21.98
N ASP A 143 -8.38 -11.10 21.43
CA ASP A 143 -9.80 -10.81 21.35
C ASP A 143 -10.44 -10.53 22.71
N ALA A 144 -10.09 -11.34 23.73
CA ALA A 144 -10.61 -11.20 25.08
C ALA A 144 -9.95 -10.09 25.91
N SER A 145 -8.64 -9.89 25.78
CA SER A 145 -7.85 -9.05 26.68
C SER A 145 -7.59 -7.63 26.15
N GLY A 146 -7.81 -7.37 24.86
CA GLY A 146 -7.39 -6.11 24.24
C GLY A 146 -5.95 -6.17 23.71
N PRO A 147 -5.31 -5.00 23.54
CA PRO A 147 -3.95 -4.93 23.02
C PRO A 147 -2.94 -5.57 23.99
N LEU A 148 -2.04 -6.42 23.48
CA LEU A 148 -1.03 -7.10 24.28
C LEU A 148 0.35 -7.07 23.61
N THR A 149 1.41 -7.00 24.43
CA THR A 149 2.79 -7.20 23.97
C THR A 149 3.10 -8.70 23.79
N GLY A 150 4.18 -9.01 23.08
CA GLY A 150 4.68 -10.39 22.98
C GLY A 150 4.95 -11.03 24.35
N ALA A 151 5.53 -10.28 25.29
CA ALA A 151 5.78 -10.76 26.66
C ALA A 151 4.48 -11.07 27.41
N GLN A 152 3.48 -10.19 27.32
CA GLN A 152 2.16 -10.41 27.95
C GLN A 152 1.45 -11.62 27.32
N LEU A 153 1.56 -11.82 26.01
CA LEU A 153 1.03 -13.01 25.34
C LEU A 153 1.69 -14.28 25.85
N GLN A 154 3.02 -14.31 26.00
CA GLN A 154 3.73 -15.47 26.55
C GLN A 154 3.27 -15.82 27.97
N GLU A 155 3.12 -14.82 28.83
CA GLU A 155 2.65 -15.00 30.21
C GLU A 155 1.22 -15.56 30.24
N GLN A 156 0.33 -15.01 29.42
CA GLN A 156 -1.09 -15.40 29.38
C GLN A 156 -1.34 -16.75 28.70
N LEU A 157 -0.48 -17.17 27.76
CA LEU A 157 -0.61 -18.44 27.04
C LEU A 157 -0.06 -19.65 27.81
N ARG A 158 0.48 -19.44 29.03
CA ARG A 158 0.89 -20.48 30.01
C ARG A 158 1.51 -21.72 29.36
N GLY A 159 2.77 -21.64 28.97
CA GLY A 159 3.44 -22.81 28.38
C GLY A 159 4.93 -22.69 28.05
N GLY A 160 5.63 -21.63 28.50
CA GLY A 160 7.04 -21.45 28.14
C GLY A 160 7.28 -21.37 26.63
N LEU A 161 6.33 -20.78 25.88
CA LEU A 161 6.45 -20.60 24.44
C LEU A 161 7.72 -19.81 24.12
N SER A 162 8.57 -20.36 23.26
CA SER A 162 9.74 -19.64 22.79
C SER A 162 9.33 -18.42 21.94
N GLN A 163 10.16 -17.38 21.94
CA GLN A 163 9.91 -16.18 21.14
C GLN A 163 9.70 -16.46 19.65
N PRO A 164 10.50 -17.34 18.98
CA PRO A 164 10.29 -17.64 17.56
C PRO A 164 8.93 -18.28 17.26
N VAL A 165 8.44 -19.15 18.16
CA VAL A 165 7.16 -19.83 17.99
C VAL A 165 5.99 -18.85 18.09
N LEU A 166 6.05 -17.92 19.05
CA LEU A 166 5.05 -16.84 19.15
C LEU A 166 5.12 -15.89 17.94
N ALA A 167 6.33 -15.51 17.50
CA ALA A 167 6.52 -14.64 16.35
C ALA A 167 5.90 -15.24 15.08
N SER A 168 6.06 -16.55 14.84
CA SER A 168 5.41 -17.23 13.72
C SER A 168 3.89 -17.21 13.79
N ALA A 169 3.30 -17.40 14.98
CA ALA A 169 1.84 -17.31 15.15
C ALA A 169 1.31 -15.89 14.92
N LEU A 170 2.03 -14.86 15.40
CA LEU A 170 1.71 -13.46 15.14
C LEU A 170 1.80 -13.13 13.65
N GLN A 171 2.85 -13.61 12.97
CA GLN A 171 3.04 -13.42 11.53
C GLN A 171 1.90 -14.07 10.74
N GLU A 172 1.50 -15.28 11.10
CA GLU A 172 0.38 -16.00 10.46
C GLU A 172 -0.93 -15.20 10.58
N LEU A 173 -1.25 -14.73 11.79
CA LEU A 173 -2.45 -13.93 12.05
C LEU A 173 -2.41 -12.55 11.35
N SER A 174 -1.24 -11.92 11.31
CA SER A 174 -1.02 -10.64 10.63
C SER A 174 -1.19 -10.80 9.11
N ALA A 175 -0.62 -11.85 8.51
CA ALA A 175 -0.78 -12.15 7.09
C ALA A 175 -2.24 -12.42 6.72
N ALA A 176 -3.01 -13.02 7.64
CA ALA A 176 -4.45 -13.23 7.49
C ALA A 176 -5.32 -11.99 7.82
N LEU A 177 -4.70 -10.84 8.11
CA LEU A 177 -5.36 -9.59 8.53
C LEU A 177 -6.32 -9.75 9.73
N LYS A 178 -6.01 -10.69 10.63
CA LYS A 178 -6.76 -10.90 11.89
C LYS A 178 -6.31 -9.96 12.98
N ILE A 179 -5.01 -9.70 13.02
CA ILE A 179 -4.37 -8.82 14.00
C ILE A 179 -3.48 -7.81 13.28
N THR A 180 -3.15 -6.74 13.97
CA THR A 180 -2.15 -5.78 13.54
C THR A 180 -1.34 -5.31 14.73
N ARG A 181 -0.15 -4.80 14.44
CA ARG A 181 0.59 -4.00 15.39
C ARG A 181 -0.11 -2.65 15.50
N VAL A 182 -0.33 -2.16 16.72
CA VAL A 182 -1.01 -0.88 16.98
C VAL A 182 -0.10 0.16 17.60
N ASP A 183 1.01 -0.27 18.19
CA ASP A 183 2.08 0.59 18.68
C ASP A 183 3.38 -0.22 18.82
N HIS A 184 4.47 0.48 19.04
CA HIS A 184 5.77 -0.09 19.37
C HIS A 184 6.44 0.75 20.45
N ASP A 185 6.92 0.08 21.50
CA ASP A 185 7.76 0.68 22.52
C ASP A 185 9.09 -0.07 22.61
N ALA A 186 10.20 0.66 22.64
CA ALA A 186 11.53 0.06 22.60
C ALA A 186 11.85 -0.83 23.81
N LYS A 187 11.15 -0.67 24.94
CA LYS A 187 11.35 -1.46 26.17
C LYS A 187 10.47 -2.71 26.19
N VAL A 188 9.24 -2.62 25.70
CA VAL A 188 8.25 -3.72 25.79
C VAL A 188 7.94 -4.41 24.45
N GLY A 189 8.41 -3.85 23.34
CA GLY A 189 8.24 -4.37 21.98
C GLY A 189 6.95 -3.93 21.29
N ASP A 190 6.58 -4.68 20.26
CA ASP A 190 5.35 -4.46 19.50
C ASP A 190 4.11 -4.78 20.36
N ILE A 191 3.11 -3.90 20.28
CA ILE A 191 1.79 -4.09 20.88
C ILE A 191 0.83 -4.54 19.76
N TRP A 192 0.19 -5.69 19.95
CA TRP A 192 -0.68 -6.33 18.98
C TRP A 192 -2.14 -6.22 19.39
N GLU A 193 -3.03 -6.10 18.41
CA GLU A 193 -4.47 -6.03 18.63
C GLU A 193 -5.25 -6.68 17.47
N VAL A 194 -6.47 -7.17 17.73
CA VAL A 194 -7.37 -7.65 16.69
C VAL A 194 -7.82 -6.51 15.77
N TYR A 195 -7.65 -6.72 14.47
CA TYR A 195 -7.80 -5.69 13.45
C TYR A 195 -9.19 -5.04 13.48
N TYR A 196 -10.22 -5.87 13.66
CA TYR A 196 -11.61 -5.44 13.60
C TYR A 196 -12.04 -4.57 14.79
N ARG A 197 -11.34 -4.64 15.92
CA ARG A 197 -11.55 -3.74 17.07
C ARG A 197 -10.74 -2.46 16.91
N TRP A 198 -9.53 -2.58 16.38
CA TRP A 198 -8.66 -1.44 16.20
C TRP A 198 -9.15 -0.49 15.10
N ALA A 199 -9.58 -1.02 13.95
CA ALA A 199 -10.08 -0.26 12.80
C ALA A 199 -11.43 -0.81 12.29
N PRO A 200 -12.51 -0.68 13.09
CA PRO A 200 -13.79 -1.30 12.78
C PRO A 200 -14.41 -0.79 11.48
N GLU A 201 -14.29 0.51 11.19
CA GLU A 201 -14.87 1.14 9.99
C GLU A 201 -14.27 0.55 8.71
N ALA A 202 -12.93 0.60 8.61
CA ALA A 202 -12.20 0.13 7.43
C ALA A 202 -12.35 -1.39 7.22
N VAL A 203 -12.36 -2.17 8.31
CA VAL A 203 -12.64 -3.61 8.24
C VAL A 203 -14.07 -3.88 7.77
N ASN A 204 -15.06 -3.19 8.34
CA ASN A 204 -16.45 -3.38 7.96
C ASN A 204 -16.72 -2.98 6.49
N GLU A 205 -16.05 -1.95 6.00
CA GLU A 205 -16.09 -1.56 4.59
C GLU A 205 -15.54 -2.69 3.70
N GLY A 206 -14.34 -3.20 3.99
CA GLY A 206 -13.75 -4.29 3.22
C GLY A 206 -14.57 -5.60 3.27
N VAL A 207 -15.24 -5.89 4.39
CA VAL A 207 -16.13 -7.06 4.53
C VAL A 207 -17.36 -6.97 3.62
N ARG A 208 -17.92 -5.78 3.42
CA ARG A 208 -19.13 -5.57 2.60
C ARG A 208 -18.83 -5.45 1.10
N MET A 209 -17.58 -5.20 0.75
CA MET A 209 -17.16 -4.94 -0.62
C MET A 209 -17.07 -6.22 -1.45
N SER A 210 -17.41 -6.16 -2.73
CA SER A 210 -17.24 -7.30 -3.64
C SER A 210 -15.78 -7.44 -4.11
N ASP A 211 -15.38 -8.64 -4.53
CA ASP A 211 -14.03 -8.86 -5.10
C ASP A 211 -13.78 -8.04 -6.36
N ALA A 212 -14.81 -7.88 -7.20
CA ALA A 212 -14.70 -7.14 -8.45
C ALA A 212 -14.48 -5.64 -8.20
N GLU A 213 -15.24 -5.07 -7.26
CA GLU A 213 -15.11 -3.68 -6.82
C GLU A 213 -13.75 -3.43 -6.17
N ALA A 214 -13.38 -4.30 -5.22
CA ALA A 214 -12.10 -4.20 -4.52
C ALA A 214 -10.90 -4.27 -5.47
N LEU A 215 -10.91 -5.23 -6.41
CA LEU A 215 -9.84 -5.38 -7.39
C LEU A 215 -9.77 -4.19 -8.34
N SER A 216 -10.91 -3.68 -8.82
CA SER A 216 -10.95 -2.52 -9.72
C SER A 216 -10.38 -1.26 -9.06
N ALA A 217 -10.81 -0.99 -7.82
CA ALA A 217 -10.33 0.16 -7.06
C ALA A 217 -8.85 0.03 -6.70
N LEU A 218 -8.39 -1.16 -6.29
CA LEU A 218 -7.00 -1.36 -5.91
C LEU A 218 -6.06 -1.29 -7.13
N ILE A 219 -6.45 -1.78 -8.30
CA ILE A 219 -5.70 -1.59 -9.56
C ILE A 219 -5.61 -0.11 -9.91
N SER A 220 -6.71 0.63 -9.76
CA SER A 220 -6.72 2.08 -10.02
C SER A 220 -5.78 2.83 -9.08
N LYS A 221 -5.78 2.49 -7.78
CA LYS A 221 -4.82 3.02 -6.80
C LYS A 221 -3.38 2.64 -7.11
N TYR A 222 -3.15 1.42 -7.57
CA TYR A 222 -1.82 0.96 -8.00
C TYR A 222 -1.31 1.75 -9.22
N LEU A 223 -2.18 2.04 -10.19
CA LEU A 223 -1.82 2.85 -11.35
C LEU A 223 -1.60 4.33 -11.00
N ASP A 224 -2.37 4.90 -10.09
CA ASP A 224 -2.08 6.24 -9.57
C ASP A 224 -0.72 6.30 -8.83
N CYS A 225 -0.43 5.27 -8.03
CA CYS A 225 0.84 5.10 -7.33
C CYS A 225 2.03 5.02 -8.30
N THR A 226 1.91 4.19 -9.33
CA THR A 226 2.99 3.88 -10.28
C THR A 226 3.01 4.81 -11.49
N VAL A 227 2.06 5.74 -11.58
CA VAL A 227 1.77 6.66 -12.71
C VAL A 227 1.28 5.92 -13.96
N ALA A 228 1.96 4.86 -14.34
CA ALA A 228 1.61 3.96 -15.42
C ALA A 228 2.26 2.59 -15.17
N ALA A 229 1.68 1.51 -15.70
CA ALA A 229 2.29 0.19 -15.65
C ALA A 229 1.95 -0.63 -16.90
N THR A 230 2.75 -1.64 -17.22
CA THR A 230 2.38 -2.64 -18.24
C THR A 230 1.36 -3.62 -17.68
N GLN A 231 0.66 -4.34 -18.57
CA GLN A 231 -0.22 -5.44 -18.17
C GLN A 231 0.51 -6.48 -17.31
N GLU A 232 1.74 -6.83 -17.68
CA GLU A 232 2.56 -7.80 -16.95
C GLU A 232 2.95 -7.30 -15.56
N GLU A 233 3.29 -6.01 -15.41
CA GLU A 233 3.60 -5.39 -14.12
C GLU A 233 2.38 -5.44 -13.18
N ILE A 234 1.19 -5.08 -13.68
CA ILE A 234 -0.07 -5.17 -12.92
C ILE A 234 -0.35 -6.63 -12.53
N GLU A 235 -0.35 -7.56 -13.49
CA GLU A 235 -0.62 -8.98 -13.23
C GLU A 235 0.38 -9.61 -12.24
N THR A 236 1.64 -9.23 -12.31
CA THR A 236 2.68 -9.71 -11.40
C THR A 236 2.41 -9.24 -9.98
N PHE A 237 2.15 -7.94 -9.81
CA PHE A 237 1.83 -7.38 -8.49
C PHE A 237 0.57 -8.03 -7.88
N PHE A 238 -0.50 -8.14 -8.65
CA PHE A 238 -1.78 -8.65 -8.13
C PHE A 238 -1.86 -10.18 -8.03
N SER A 239 -0.87 -10.91 -8.55
CA SER A 239 -0.79 -12.37 -8.44
C SER A 239 -0.68 -12.87 -6.98
N ALA A 240 -0.25 -11.99 -6.07
CA ALA A 240 -0.24 -12.27 -4.63
C ALA A 240 -1.66 -12.39 -4.02
N PHE A 241 -2.68 -11.85 -4.68
CA PHE A 241 -4.04 -11.77 -4.14
C PHE A 241 -5.05 -12.59 -4.94
N THR A 242 -4.85 -12.68 -6.27
CA THR A 242 -5.81 -13.32 -7.17
C THR A 242 -5.13 -13.86 -8.42
N SER A 243 -5.88 -14.58 -9.26
CA SER A 243 -5.32 -15.14 -10.50
C SER A 243 -5.04 -14.06 -11.53
N ARG A 244 -3.95 -14.21 -12.29
CA ARG A 244 -3.61 -13.30 -13.41
C ARG A 244 -4.76 -13.13 -14.42
N ALA A 245 -5.49 -14.22 -14.71
CA ALA A 245 -6.64 -14.17 -15.59
C ALA A 245 -7.75 -13.24 -15.07
N ARG A 246 -7.99 -13.24 -13.76
CA ARG A 246 -8.96 -12.33 -13.13
C ARG A 246 -8.52 -10.87 -13.20
N VAL A 247 -7.22 -10.62 -13.00
CA VAL A 247 -6.63 -9.28 -13.15
C VAL A 247 -6.82 -8.78 -14.58
N ALA A 248 -6.48 -9.61 -15.58
CA ALA A 248 -6.62 -9.27 -17.00
C ALA A 248 -8.08 -8.96 -17.39
N GLU A 249 -9.03 -9.74 -16.86
CA GLU A 249 -10.47 -9.50 -17.05
C GLU A 249 -10.90 -8.12 -16.52
N VAL A 250 -10.48 -7.76 -15.30
CA VAL A 250 -10.82 -6.47 -14.69
C VAL A 250 -10.17 -5.31 -15.42
N VAL A 251 -8.89 -5.43 -15.79
CA VAL A 251 -8.20 -4.40 -16.58
C VAL A 251 -8.92 -4.16 -17.91
N LYS A 252 -9.32 -5.24 -18.61
CA LYS A 252 -10.10 -5.15 -19.85
C LYS A 252 -11.47 -4.50 -19.64
N ALA A 253 -12.15 -4.81 -18.53
CA ALA A 253 -13.43 -4.20 -18.19
C ALA A 253 -13.29 -2.69 -17.94
N LEU A 254 -12.26 -2.26 -17.21
CA LEU A 254 -11.96 -0.85 -16.93
C LEU A 254 -11.57 -0.07 -18.20
N GLN A 255 -10.88 -0.72 -19.13
CA GLN A 255 -10.61 -0.14 -20.46
C GLN A 255 -11.90 0.02 -21.28
N ALA A 256 -12.77 -0.98 -21.29
CA ALA A 256 -14.06 -0.90 -21.97
C ALA A 256 -14.94 0.21 -21.37
N ALA A 257 -14.84 0.43 -20.06
CA ALA A 257 -15.49 1.53 -19.35
C ALA A 257 -14.82 2.90 -19.53
N ARG A 258 -13.66 2.98 -20.22
CA ARG A 258 -12.83 4.18 -20.38
C ARG A 258 -12.26 4.75 -19.08
N GLU A 259 -12.19 3.93 -18.04
CA GLU A 259 -11.50 4.26 -16.80
C GLU A 259 -9.99 4.15 -16.95
N PHE A 260 -9.52 3.31 -17.88
CA PHE A 260 -8.10 3.17 -18.23
C PHE A 260 -7.81 3.52 -19.68
N SER A 261 -6.61 4.03 -19.93
CA SER A 261 -6.10 4.35 -21.27
C SER A 261 -4.80 3.63 -21.56
N TYR A 262 -4.60 3.26 -22.83
CA TYR A 262 -3.32 2.77 -23.32
C TYR A 262 -2.50 3.93 -23.87
N THR A 263 -1.30 4.10 -23.33
CA THR A 263 -0.32 5.07 -23.81
C THR A 263 0.86 4.33 -24.40
N PRO A 264 1.17 4.49 -25.70
CA PRO A 264 2.40 3.96 -26.26
C PRO A 264 3.61 4.64 -25.61
N SER A 265 4.56 3.82 -25.18
CA SER A 265 5.93 4.20 -24.82
C SER A 265 6.88 3.58 -25.85
N GLU A 266 8.09 4.11 -25.96
CA GLU A 266 9.08 3.75 -26.98
C GLU A 266 9.34 2.24 -27.10
N SER A 267 9.21 1.49 -26.00
CA SER A 267 9.47 0.05 -25.94
C SER A 267 8.28 -0.81 -25.52
N ARG A 268 7.18 -0.21 -25.05
CA ARG A 268 6.07 -0.94 -24.42
C ARG A 268 4.77 -0.17 -24.43
N THR A 269 3.66 -0.90 -24.28
CA THR A 269 2.34 -0.28 -24.08
C THR A 269 2.09 -0.14 -22.58
N LEU A 270 1.84 1.10 -22.14
CA LEU A 270 1.55 1.42 -20.74
C LEU A 270 0.05 1.60 -20.54
N ILE A 271 -0.44 1.25 -19.36
CA ILE A 271 -1.79 1.48 -18.90
C ILE A 271 -1.74 2.62 -17.86
N THR A 272 -2.62 3.60 -18.00
CA THR A 272 -2.78 4.72 -17.06
C THR A 272 -4.25 4.83 -16.64
N VAL A 273 -4.49 5.44 -15.48
CA VAL A 273 -5.85 5.90 -15.15
C VAL A 273 -6.24 6.99 -16.13
N ALA A 274 -7.42 6.87 -16.73
CA ALA A 274 -7.98 7.91 -17.55
C ALA A 274 -8.48 9.02 -16.63
N HIS A 275 -7.68 10.07 -16.43
CA HIS A 275 -8.23 11.27 -15.82
C HIS A 275 -9.34 11.79 -16.75
N SER A 276 -10.58 11.81 -16.25
CA SER A 276 -11.69 12.50 -16.90
C SER A 276 -11.20 13.87 -17.33
N ASN A 277 -11.47 14.22 -18.59
CA ASN A 277 -10.84 15.25 -19.40
C ASN A 277 -11.08 16.70 -18.90
N VAL A 278 -10.94 17.00 -17.62
CA VAL A 278 -11.10 18.33 -17.01
C VAL A 278 -9.93 19.24 -17.38
N GLY A 279 -8.76 18.66 -17.72
CA GLY A 279 -7.59 19.42 -18.23
C GLY A 279 -7.72 19.89 -19.69
N SER A 280 -8.69 19.38 -20.45
CA SER A 280 -8.90 19.76 -21.85
C SER A 280 -9.57 21.13 -22.01
N GLU A 281 -10.29 21.63 -20.99
CA GLU A 281 -10.99 22.92 -21.08
C GLU A 281 -10.03 24.10 -20.83
N MET A 282 -9.02 23.94 -19.98
CA MET A 282 -7.99 24.97 -19.77
C MET A 282 -7.10 25.17 -21.01
N SER A 283 -6.79 24.10 -21.76
CA SER A 283 -5.96 24.20 -22.98
C SER A 283 -6.71 24.86 -24.15
N ARG A 284 -8.05 24.70 -24.21
CA ARG A 284 -8.89 25.42 -25.19
C ARG A 284 -9.09 26.89 -24.81
N ALA A 285 -9.31 27.18 -23.53
CA ALA A 285 -9.49 28.57 -23.06
C ALA A 285 -8.23 29.43 -23.28
N SER A 286 -7.02 28.89 -23.12
CA SER A 286 -5.78 29.63 -23.42
C SER A 286 -5.48 29.77 -24.92
N ARG A 287 -5.99 28.89 -25.79
CA ARG A 287 -5.81 29.03 -27.25
C ARG A 287 -6.75 30.04 -27.88
N GLU A 288 -7.96 30.21 -27.35
CA GLU A 288 -8.93 31.20 -27.83
C GLU A 288 -8.57 32.63 -27.37
N GLN A 289 -7.90 32.80 -26.22
CA GLN A 289 -7.40 34.11 -25.77
C GLN A 289 -6.16 34.61 -26.52
N HIS A 290 -5.36 33.72 -27.13
CA HIS A 290 -4.20 34.13 -27.94
C HIS A 290 -4.51 34.41 -29.41
N THR A 291 -5.67 33.97 -29.92
CA THR A 291 -6.09 34.27 -31.29
C THR A 291 -6.89 35.57 -31.41
N ALA A 292 -7.39 36.14 -30.30
CA ALA A 292 -8.15 37.39 -30.32
C ALA A 292 -7.30 38.68 -30.32
N THR A 293 -5.98 38.61 -30.09
CA THR A 293 -5.14 39.81 -29.88
C THR A 293 -4.34 40.24 -31.12
N LEU A 294 -4.51 39.59 -32.27
CA LEU A 294 -3.84 39.94 -33.52
C LEU A 294 -4.85 40.40 -34.60
N GLN A 295 -5.56 41.50 -34.32
CA GLN A 295 -6.13 42.32 -35.40
C GLN A 295 -5.25 43.56 -35.63
N PRO A 296 -4.83 43.83 -36.87
CA PRO A 296 -3.98 44.99 -37.17
C PRO A 296 -4.83 46.26 -37.13
N ARG A 297 -4.46 47.19 -36.24
CA ARG A 297 -4.97 48.57 -36.28
C ARG A 297 -4.62 49.19 -37.63
N ARG A 298 -5.60 49.29 -38.52
CA ARG A 298 -5.54 50.12 -39.73
C ARG A 298 -5.42 51.58 -39.30
N ARG A 299 -4.33 52.22 -39.76
CA ARG A 299 -4.20 53.67 -39.94
C ARG A 299 -5.42 54.21 -40.69
N ASN A 300 -5.97 55.33 -40.24
CA ASN A 300 -6.58 56.38 -41.06
C ASN A 300 -6.84 57.63 -40.19
N GLY A 301 -6.46 58.80 -40.71
CA GLY A 301 -6.75 60.13 -40.14
C GLY A 301 -5.52 60.81 -39.61
#